data_AF-A0AAE2HVB8-F1
#
_entry.id   AF-A0AAE2HVB8-F1
#
_cell.length_a   1.000
_cell.length_b   1.000
_cell.length_c   1.000
_cell.angle_alpha   90.00
_cell.angle_beta   90.00
_cell.angle_gamma   90.00
#
_symmetry.space_group_name_H-M   'P 1'
#
loop_
_entity.id
_entity.type
_entity.pdbx_description
1 polymer ?
#
loop_
_entity_poly.entity_id
_entity_poly.type
_entity_poly.pdbx_seq_one_letter_code
_entity_poly.pdbx_strand_id
1 'polypeptide(L)'
;MTIIQDRIEDIAGAEFAQAVTFTIPRIRESASGAAIVTEQKHRFQVTDGGDLVTSNLDPGPATVRIGLNSYQITIPDSSSPIRLWPLIDAGMPAP
;
A
#
# COMPACT_ATOMS: atom_id res chain seq x y z
N MET A 1 11.50 -4.48 5.86
CA MET A 1 11.38 -3.97 4.46
C MET A 1 10.63 -5.01 3.67
N THR A 2 9.53 -4.65 3.03
CA THR A 2 8.56 -5.61 2.48
C THR A 2 8.21 -5.26 1.03
N ILE A 3 8.19 -6.26 0.15
CA ILE A 3 7.74 -6.13 -1.24
C ILE A 3 6.31 -6.64 -1.34
N ILE A 4 5.41 -5.86 -1.94
CA ILE A 4 4.05 -6.27 -2.27
C ILE A 4 4.00 -6.54 -3.77
N GLN A 5 3.60 -7.75 -4.13
CA GLN A 5 3.41 -8.17 -5.51
C GLN A 5 2.04 -8.80 -5.67
N ASP A 6 1.26 -8.29 -6.63
CA ASP A 6 -0.03 -8.90 -6.95
C ASP A 6 -0.38 -8.75 -8.43
N ARG A 7 -1.35 -9.55 -8.86
CA ARG A 7 -1.95 -9.45 -10.19
C ARG A 7 -3.32 -8.79 -10.05
N ILE A 8 -3.40 -7.57 -10.57
CA ILE A 8 -4.57 -6.71 -10.63
C ILE A 8 -5.21 -6.90 -12.01
N GLU A 9 -6.16 -7.83 -12.10
CA GLU A 9 -6.85 -8.14 -13.37
C GLU A 9 -8.18 -7.38 -13.52
N ASP A 10 -8.80 -6.93 -12.43
CA ASP A 10 -9.94 -6.01 -12.43
C ASP A 10 -10.12 -5.46 -11.00
N ILE A 11 -9.95 -4.14 -10.79
CA ILE A 11 -10.30 -3.49 -9.53
C ILE A 11 -11.47 -2.57 -9.76
N ALA A 12 -12.66 -3.04 -9.45
CA ALA A 12 -13.87 -2.22 -9.36
C ALA A 12 -14.08 -1.32 -10.61
N GLY A 13 -13.89 -1.87 -11.82
CA GLY A 13 -14.06 -1.14 -13.08
C GLY A 13 -12.97 -0.12 -13.40
N ALA A 14 -11.83 -0.14 -12.70
CA ALA A 14 -10.65 0.64 -13.03
C ALA A 14 -9.91 0.03 -14.22
N GLU A 15 -9.82 0.77 -15.33
CA GLU A 15 -9.03 0.40 -16.51
C GLU A 15 -7.58 0.08 -16.13
N PHE A 16 -6.94 -0.85 -16.87
CA PHE A 16 -5.59 -1.41 -16.67
C PHE A 16 -4.43 -0.40 -16.46
N ALA A 17 -4.69 0.91 -16.55
CA ALA A 17 -3.72 2.00 -16.46
C ALA A 17 -3.77 2.78 -15.13
N GLN A 18 -4.29 2.22 -14.04
CA GLN A 18 -4.35 2.94 -12.78
C GLN A 18 -3.14 2.71 -11.87
N ALA A 19 -2.59 3.80 -11.35
CA ALA A 19 -1.50 3.77 -10.40
C ALA A 19 -2.01 3.44 -9.00
N VAL A 20 -1.34 2.51 -8.32
CA VAL A 20 -1.59 2.20 -6.91
C VAL A 20 -0.70 3.07 -6.04
N THR A 21 -1.32 3.82 -5.12
CA THR A 21 -0.59 4.71 -4.21
C THR A 21 -0.64 4.17 -2.78
N PHE A 22 0.53 3.89 -2.21
CA PHE A 22 0.71 3.51 -0.81
C PHE A 22 1.11 4.76 -0.02
N THR A 23 0.40 5.05 1.05
CA THR A 23 0.69 6.14 1.98
C THR A 23 1.05 5.53 3.33
N ILE A 24 2.31 5.65 3.73
CA ILE A 24 2.83 5.14 4.99
C ILE A 24 3.06 6.32 5.94
N PRO A 25 2.34 6.41 7.06
CA PRO A 25 2.59 7.42 8.09
C PRO A 25 3.92 7.10 8.77
N ARG A 26 4.90 7.98 8.60
CA ARG A 26 6.19 7.93 9.28
C ARG A 26 6.18 8.92 10.42
N ILE A 27 6.26 8.42 11.65
CA ILE A 27 6.43 9.28 12.82
C ILE A 27 7.89 9.74 12.85
N ARG A 28 8.13 11.04 12.67
CA ARG A 28 9.42 11.65 12.93
C ARG A 28 9.31 12.42 14.23
N GLU A 29 10.04 12.00 15.25
CA GLU A 29 10.13 12.77 16.49
C GLU A 29 10.92 14.06 16.19
N SER A 30 10.30 15.22 16.41
CA SER A 30 11.01 16.49 16.32
C SER A 30 11.88 16.68 17.56
N ALA A 31 13.05 17.31 17.43
CA ALA A 31 13.98 17.57 18.54
C ALA A 31 13.36 18.37 19.71
N SER A 32 12.17 18.94 19.51
CA SER A 32 11.37 19.66 20.49
C SER A 32 10.30 18.80 21.21
N GLY A 33 10.28 17.47 21.02
CA GLY A 33 9.33 16.56 21.68
C GLY A 33 7.92 16.50 21.07
N ALA A 34 7.70 17.19 19.95
CA ALA A 34 6.49 17.05 19.15
C ALA A 34 6.70 15.98 18.06
N ALA A 35 5.91 14.91 18.09
CA ALA A 35 5.91 13.91 17.02
C ALA A 35 5.28 14.53 15.75
N ILE A 36 6.07 14.74 14.71
CA ILE A 36 5.57 15.14 13.39
C ILE A 36 5.28 13.86 12.62
N VAL A 37 4.00 13.59 12.37
CA VAL A 37 3.61 12.51 11.46
C VAL A 37 3.82 13.01 10.03
N THR A 38 4.76 12.39 9.32
CA THR A 38 5.08 12.71 7.93
C THR A 38 4.58 11.56 7.05
N GLU A 39 3.81 11.83 6.01
CA GLU A 39 3.29 10.77 5.14
C GLU A 39 4.27 10.47 4.00
N GLN A 40 4.77 9.24 3.92
CA GLN A 40 5.57 8.78 2.79
C GLN A 40 4.65 8.16 1.74
N LYS A 41 4.53 8.82 0.58
CA LYS A 41 3.67 8.38 -0.53
C LYS A 41 4.51 7.68 -1.58
N HIS A 42 4.24 6.40 -1.81
CA HIS A 42 4.81 5.60 -2.88
C HIS A 42 3.76 5.34 -3.94
N ARG A 43 4.03 5.72 -5.18
CA ARG A 43 3.14 5.46 -6.31
C ARG A 43 3.77 4.43 -7.22
N PHE A 44 3.06 3.33 -7.47
CA PHE A 44 3.46 2.27 -8.37
C PHE A 44 2.46 2.16 -9.52
N GLN A 45 2.96 1.94 -10.73
CA GLN A 45 2.13 1.68 -11.90
C GLN A 45 1.87 0.18 -12.00
N VAL A 46 0.66 -0.19 -12.38
CA VAL A 46 0.34 -1.56 -12.78
C VAL A 46 0.82 -1.75 -14.21
N THR A 47 1.46 -2.89 -14.51
CA THR A 47 1.89 -3.20 -15.88
C THR A 47 0.69 -3.55 -16.76
N ASP A 48 0.86 -3.51 -18.08
CA ASP A 48 -0.19 -3.87 -19.06
C ASP A 48 -0.72 -5.31 -18.86
N GLY A 49 0.07 -6.19 -18.25
CA GLY A 49 -0.32 -7.57 -17.88
C GLY A 49 -1.11 -7.68 -16.56
N GLY A 50 -1.38 -6.56 -15.90
CA GLY A 50 -2.01 -6.50 -14.59
C GLY A 50 -1.05 -6.70 -13.42
N ASP A 51 0.26 -6.80 -13.63
CA ASP A 51 1.19 -7.02 -12.52
C ASP A 51 1.50 -5.72 -11.78
N LEU A 52 1.22 -5.71 -10.48
CA LEU A 52 1.71 -4.70 -9.55
C LEU A 52 2.92 -5.27 -8.80
N VAL A 53 4.05 -4.57 -8.88
CA VAL A 53 5.22 -4.86 -8.06
C VAL A 53 5.65 -3.59 -7.35
N THR A 54 5.60 -3.58 -6.02
CA THR A 54 6.12 -2.45 -5.25
C THR A 54 7.62 -2.59 -5.03
N SER A 55 8.29 -1.47 -4.80
CA SER A 55 9.62 -1.49 -4.18
C SER A 55 9.49 -1.79 -2.68
N ASN A 56 10.62 -1.83 -1.96
CA ASN A 56 10.64 -2.00 -0.51
C ASN A 56 9.76 -0.94 0.18
N LEU A 57 8.71 -1.41 0.84
CA LEU A 57 7.86 -0.61 1.72
C LEU A 57 8.27 -0.83 3.17
N ASP A 58 8.16 0.22 3.97
CA ASP A 58 8.35 0.15 5.41
C ASP A 58 7.18 -0.62 6.05
N PRO A 59 7.45 -1.57 6.96
CA PRO A 59 6.40 -2.28 7.68
C PRO A 59 5.65 -1.32 8.61
N GLY A 60 4.35 -1.54 8.76
CA GLY A 60 3.48 -0.71 9.59
C GLY A 60 2.10 -0.45 8.98
N PRO A 61 1.26 0.34 9.66
CA PRO A 61 -0.03 0.75 9.12
C PRO A 61 0.19 1.56 7.84
N ALA A 62 -0.59 1.32 6.80
CA ALA A 62 -0.51 2.05 5.55
C ALA A 62 -1.91 2.21 4.93
N THR A 63 -2.07 3.23 4.08
CA THR A 63 -3.27 3.39 3.27
C THR A 63 -2.95 3.13 1.81
N VAL A 64 -3.67 2.21 1.19
CA VAL A 64 -3.55 1.90 -0.23
C VAL A 64 -4.71 2.54 -0.97
N ARG A 65 -4.38 3.35 -1.97
CA ARG A 65 -5.36 3.94 -2.87
C ARG A 65 -5.26 3.30 -4.24
N ILE A 66 -6.39 2.77 -4.70
CA ILE A 66 -6.55 2.17 -6.03
C ILE A 66 -7.71 2.89 -6.70
N GLY A 67 -7.38 3.76 -7.66
CA GLY A 67 -8.35 4.67 -8.26
C GLY A 67 -9.03 5.60 -7.26
N LEU A 68 -10.35 5.49 -7.18
CA LEU A 68 -11.18 6.26 -6.25
C LEU A 68 -11.31 5.59 -4.87
N ASN A 69 -10.93 4.32 -4.75
CA ASN A 69 -11.07 3.56 -3.51
C ASN A 69 -9.80 3.69 -2.65
N SER A 70 -9.99 3.78 -1.34
CA SER A 70 -8.91 3.79 -0.35
C SER A 70 -9.13 2.67 0.66
N TYR A 71 -8.09 1.89 0.93
CA TYR A 71 -8.10 0.74 1.83
C TYR A 71 -7.03 0.93 2.90
N GLN A 72 -7.38 0.69 4.16
CA GLN A 72 -6.40 0.65 5.25
C GLN A 72 -5.84 -0.76 5.35
N ILE A 73 -4.51 -0.88 5.29
CA ILE A 73 -3.81 -2.15 5.43
C ILE A 73 -2.72 -2.04 6.49
N THR A 74 -2.20 -3.18 6.93
CA THR A 74 -0.96 -3.24 7.70
C THR A 74 0.06 -3.99 6.87
N ILE A 75 1.17 -3.33 6.53
CA ILE A 75 2.29 -3.95 5.81
C ILE A 75 3.08 -4.76 6.85
N PRO A 76 3.08 -6.10 6.79
CA PRO A 76 3.86 -6.90 7.72
C PRO A 76 5.35 -6.78 7.38
N ASP A 77 6.23 -6.97 8.35
CA ASP A 77 7.66 -7.10 8.07
C ASP A 77 7.94 -8.50 7.52
N SER A 78 8.27 -8.58 6.23
CA SER A 78 8.54 -9.85 5.57
C SER A 78 9.58 -9.69 4.50
N SER A 79 10.54 -10.62 4.49
CA SER A 79 11.58 -10.69 3.46
C SER A 79 11.12 -11.36 2.16
N SER A 80 9.88 -11.86 2.12
CA SER A 80 9.28 -12.48 0.94
C SER A 80 8.17 -11.60 0.36
N PRO A 81 7.99 -11.57 -0.98
CA PRO A 81 6.90 -10.83 -1.61
C PRO A 81 5.53 -11.28 -1.08
N ILE A 82 4.67 -10.31 -0.77
CA ILE A 82 3.32 -10.54 -0.23
C ILE A 82 2.27 -10.06 -1.23
N ARG A 83 1.14 -10.77 -1.28
CA ARG A 83 -0.04 -10.39 -2.06
C ARG A 83 -0.76 -9.19 -1.45
N LEU A 84 -1.21 -8.25 -2.26
CA LEU A 84 -1.93 -7.05 -1.82
C LEU A 84 -3.32 -7.39 -1.31
N TRP A 85 -4.06 -8.24 -2.03
CA TRP A 85 -5.46 -8.52 -1.72
C TRP A 85 -5.71 -9.09 -0.32
N PRO A 86 -4.94 -10.08 0.17
CA PRO A 86 -5.10 -10.56 1.54
C PRO A 86 -4.87 -9.48 2.60
N LEU A 87 -4.03 -8.48 2.32
CA LEU A 87 -3.79 -7.36 3.23
C LEU A 87 -4.99 -6.40 3.29
N ILE A 88 -5.66 -6.20 2.14
CA ILE A 88 -6.91 -5.43 2.06
C ILE A 88 -8.03 -6.16 2.78
N ASP A 89 -8.20 -7.46 2.51
CA ASP A 89 -9.23 -8.31 3.13
C ASP A 89 -9.09 -8.33 4.66
N ALA A 90 -7.87 -8.52 5.16
CA ALA A 90 -7.58 -8.47 6.60
C ALA A 90 -7.82 -7.09 7.24
N GLY A 91 -7.81 -6.01 6.46
CA GLY A 91 -8.03 -4.65 6.91
C GLY A 91 -9.48 -4.17 6.81
N MET A 92 -10.37 -4.93 6.15
CA MET A 92 -11.77 -4.58 6.06
C MET A 92 -12.51 -4.90 7.37
N PRO A 93 -13.41 -4.02 7.84
CA PRO A 93 -14.25 -4.33 8.99
C PRO A 93 -15.09 -5.57 8.67
N ALA A 94 -15.15 -6.52 9.61
CA ALA A 94 -16.00 -7.70 9.47
C ALA A 94 -17.47 -7.26 9.25
N PRO A 95 -18.21 -7.93 8.33
CA PRO A 95 -19.58 -7.56 7.98
C PRO A 95 -20.57 -7.69 9.13
#